data_AF-A0A7X9XDF5-F1
#
_entry.id   AF-A0A7X9XDF5-F1
#
_cell.length_a   1.000
_cell.length_b   1.000
_cell.length_c   1.000
_cell.angle_alpha   90.00
_cell.angle_beta   90.00
_cell.angle_gamma   90.00
#
_symmetry.space_group_name_H-M   'P 1'
#
loop_
_entity.id
_entity.type
_entity.pdbx_description
1 polymer ?
#
loop_
_entity_poly.entity_id
_entity_poly.type
_entity_poly.pdbx_seq_one_letter_code
_entity_poly.pdbx_strand_id
1 'polypeptide(L)'
;MRHAFTYIVDNVFFIVFKCQTQEILSVKEFISSNNESKSVFGVFDELFNTTNPEEASKLIKYLFTNLKLQQPSFFMISTHLEIEHLKENEKIGFYHPLAKLTEDKIQFDYTVVEGISKVKLGEKLFQDSGILDLL
;
A
#
# COMPACT_ATOMS: atom_id res chain seq x y z
N MET A 1 -13.70 -3.58 21.15
CA MET A 1 -12.47 -2.79 21.37
C MET A 1 -11.37 -3.48 20.57
N ARG A 2 -10.98 -2.98 19.39
CA ARG A 2 -9.88 -3.55 18.60
C ARG A 2 -8.62 -2.77 18.98
N HIS A 3 -7.63 -3.46 19.53
CA HIS A 3 -6.36 -2.88 19.93
C HIS A 3 -5.56 -2.53 18.67
N ALA A 4 -5.10 -1.28 18.58
CA ALA A 4 -4.20 -0.81 17.53
C ALA A 4 -2.76 -1.25 17.86
N PHE A 5 -2.00 -1.72 16.87
CA PHE A 5 -0.58 -2.02 17.03
C PHE A 5 0.20 -1.31 15.92
N THR A 6 1.00 -0.33 16.32
CA THR A 6 2.11 0.19 15.51
C THR A 6 3.37 -0.47 16.07
N TYR A 7 4.15 -1.12 15.21
CA TYR A 7 5.44 -1.68 15.62
C TYR A 7 6.53 -0.73 15.16
N ILE A 8 7.25 -0.17 16.13
CA ILE A 8 8.47 0.61 15.92
C ILE A 8 9.60 -0.15 16.60
N VAL A 9 10.52 -0.68 15.81
CA VAL A 9 11.74 -1.34 16.30
C VAL A 9 12.88 -0.82 15.46
N ASP A 10 13.90 -0.22 16.07
CA ASP A 10 15.13 0.21 15.39
C ASP A 10 14.91 1.05 14.11
N ASN A 11 14.01 2.04 14.16
CA ASN A 11 13.61 2.90 13.02
C ASN A 11 12.86 2.19 11.88
N VAL A 12 12.34 0.99 12.15
CA VAL A 12 11.44 0.27 11.26
C VAL A 12 10.00 0.51 11.68
N PHE A 13 9.22 1.07 10.75
CA PHE A 13 7.81 1.41 10.91
C PHE A 13 6.96 0.40 10.16
N PHE A 14 6.17 -0.38 10.90
CA PHE A 14 5.13 -1.25 10.34
C PHE A 14 3.75 -0.83 10.81
N ILE A 15 2.86 -0.55 9.86
CA ILE A 15 1.45 -0.27 10.13
C ILE A 15 0.58 -1.32 9.45
N VAL A 16 -0.20 -2.03 10.27
CA VAL A 16 -1.13 -3.08 9.84
C VAL A 16 -2.58 -2.76 10.25
N PHE A 17 -2.82 -1.68 10.99
CA PHE A 17 -4.15 -1.29 11.49
C PHE A 17 -4.49 0.17 11.26
N LYS A 18 -5.77 0.42 10.93
CA LYS A 18 -6.26 1.69 10.40
C LYS A 18 -6.96 2.56 11.43
N CYS A 19 -6.21 3.45 12.04
CA CYS A 19 -6.76 4.66 12.61
C CYS A 19 -6.11 5.83 11.87
N GLN A 20 -6.91 6.65 11.19
CA GLN A 20 -6.40 7.73 10.33
C GLN A 20 -5.42 8.65 11.09
N THR A 21 -5.73 8.99 12.34
CA THR A 21 -4.85 9.80 13.19
C THR A 21 -3.51 9.09 13.45
N GLN A 22 -3.54 7.79 13.77
CA GLN A 22 -2.32 7.03 14.04
C GLN A 22 -1.48 6.82 12.77
N GLU A 23 -2.12 6.59 11.63
CA GLU A 23 -1.46 6.53 10.32
C GLU A 23 -0.69 7.82 10.04
N ILE A 24 -1.36 8.98 10.18
CA ILE A 24 -0.75 10.30 9.98
C ILE A 24 0.42 10.51 10.94
N LEU A 25 0.26 10.18 12.23
CA LEU A 25 1.32 10.32 13.22
C LEU A 25 2.53 9.44 12.90
N SER A 26 2.31 8.21 12.43
CA SER A 26 3.38 7.28 12.08
C SER A 26 4.11 7.72 10.80
N VAL A 27 3.39 8.21 9.79
CA VAL A 27 4.01 8.83 8.59
C VAL A 27 4.83 10.05 8.99
N LYS A 28 4.31 10.90 9.89
CA LYS A 28 5.05 12.05 10.42
C LYS A 28 6.33 11.62 11.13
N GLU A 29 6.27 10.61 11.99
CA GLU A 29 7.42 10.11 12.73
C GLU A 29 8.48 9.48 11.82
N PHE A 30 8.04 8.74 10.80
CA PHE A 30 8.91 8.24 9.73
C PHE A 30 9.66 9.38 9.04
N ILE A 31 8.95 10.43 8.61
CA ILE A 31 9.55 11.58 7.91
C ILE A 31 10.52 12.35 8.84
N SER A 32 10.13 12.57 10.09
CA SER A 32 11.00 13.22 11.08
C SER A 32 12.29 12.42 11.29
N SER A 33 12.19 11.11 11.46
CA SER A 33 13.34 10.22 11.66
C SER A 33 14.26 10.20 10.42
N ASN A 34 13.68 10.18 9.21
CA ASN A 34 14.43 10.31 7.96
C ASN A 34 15.22 11.63 7.89
N ASN A 35 14.60 12.73 8.30
CA ASN A 35 15.21 14.06 8.25
C ASN A 35 16.35 14.22 9.28
N GLU A 36 16.33 13.45 10.36
CA GLU A 36 17.42 13.35 11.33
C GLU A 36 18.62 12.51 10.81
N SER A 37 18.65 12.17 9.52
CA SER A 37 19.69 11.35 8.88
C SER A 37 19.78 9.92 9.43
N LYS A 38 18.69 9.41 10.02
CA LYS A 38 18.58 7.99 10.40
C LYS A 38 18.16 7.17 9.18
N SER A 39 18.69 5.96 9.08
CA SER A 39 18.16 4.94 8.18
C SER A 39 16.77 4.52 8.66
N VAL A 40 15.74 4.75 7.85
CA VAL A 40 14.35 4.42 8.19
C VAL A 40 13.74 3.48 7.17
N PHE A 41 12.93 2.55 7.65
CA PHE A 41 12.22 1.59 6.80
C PHE A 41 10.73 1.65 7.12
N GLY A 42 9.91 2.00 6.14
CA GLY A 42 8.48 2.18 6.33
C GLY A 42 7.69 1.24 5.43
N VAL A 43 6.83 0.41 6.03
CA VAL A 43 5.88 -0.45 5.33
C VAL A 43 4.49 -0.19 5.87
N PHE A 44 3.62 0.33 5.02
CA PHE A 44 2.29 0.81 5.37
C PHE A 44 1.23 0.04 4.59
N ASP A 45 0.36 -0.68 5.30
CA ASP A 45 -0.73 -1.42 4.67
C ASP A 45 -1.94 -0.51 4.40
N GLU A 46 -2.28 -0.30 3.12
CA GLU A 46 -3.44 0.47 2.65
C GLU A 46 -3.60 1.84 3.30
N LEU A 47 -2.54 2.66 3.20
CA LEU A 47 -2.49 4.02 3.76
C LEU A 47 -3.67 4.87 3.25
N PHE A 48 -4.34 5.59 4.17
CA PHE A 48 -5.49 6.47 3.89
C PHE A 48 -6.76 5.79 3.37
N ASN A 49 -6.91 4.47 3.49
CA ASN A 49 -8.13 3.74 3.07
C ASN A 49 -9.38 4.16 3.88
N THR A 50 -9.26 4.83 5.02
CA THR A 50 -10.44 5.34 5.76
C THR A 50 -11.01 6.64 5.21
N THR A 51 -10.38 7.27 4.22
CA THR A 51 -10.81 8.55 3.63
C THR A 51 -11.42 8.33 2.24
N ASN A 52 -12.02 9.37 1.66
CA ASN A 52 -12.51 9.30 0.29
C ASN A 52 -11.37 8.91 -0.70
N PRO A 53 -11.61 8.00 -1.66
CA PRO A 53 -10.56 7.55 -2.59
C PRO A 53 -9.86 8.67 -3.38
N GLU A 54 -10.57 9.71 -3.78
CA GLU A 54 -9.97 10.86 -4.49
C GLU A 54 -9.04 11.66 -3.57
N GLU A 55 -9.44 11.84 -2.32
CA GLU A 55 -8.63 12.51 -1.31
C GLU A 55 -7.41 11.66 -0.94
N ALA A 56 -7.57 10.35 -0.73
CA ALA A 56 -6.45 9.44 -0.49
C ALA A 56 -5.43 9.50 -1.63
N SER A 57 -5.89 9.43 -2.88
CA SER A 57 -5.04 9.52 -4.07
C SER A 57 -4.25 10.84 -4.11
N LYS A 58 -4.91 11.98 -3.82
CA LYS A 58 -4.25 13.29 -3.73
C LYS A 58 -3.20 13.35 -2.61
N LEU A 59 -3.49 12.79 -1.44
CA LEU A 59 -2.56 12.76 -0.31
C LEU A 59 -1.34 11.88 -0.59
N ILE A 60 -1.54 10.69 -1.17
CA ILE A 60 -0.44 9.82 -1.61
C ILE A 60 0.41 10.54 -2.65
N LYS A 61 -0.20 11.18 -3.65
CA LYS A 61 0.53 11.98 -4.64
C LYS A 61 1.39 13.05 -4.01
N TYR A 62 0.80 13.84 -3.12
CA TYR A 62 1.51 14.88 -2.40
C TYR A 62 2.67 14.32 -1.59
N LEU A 63 2.45 13.23 -0.84
CA LEU A 63 3.47 12.58 -0.03
C LEU A 63 4.65 12.13 -0.91
N PHE A 64 4.42 11.30 -1.92
CA PHE A 64 5.48 10.72 -2.75
C PHE A 64 6.18 11.74 -3.66
N THR A 65 5.51 12.83 -4.03
CA THR A 65 6.13 13.92 -4.80
C THR A 65 7.12 14.72 -3.96
N ASN A 66 6.84 14.88 -2.65
CA ASN A 66 7.64 15.73 -1.76
C ASN A 66 8.59 14.94 -0.85
N LEU A 67 8.38 13.64 -0.68
CA LEU A 67 9.21 12.78 0.15
C LEU A 67 10.61 12.64 -0.45
N LYS A 68 11.63 13.02 0.34
CA LYS A 68 13.04 12.84 0.01
C LYS A 68 13.67 11.88 1.01
N LEU A 69 13.85 10.64 0.60
CA LEU A 69 14.48 9.62 1.43
C LEU A 69 16.00 9.82 1.49
N GLN A 70 16.56 9.81 2.70
CA GLN A 70 18.00 9.74 2.93
C GLN A 70 18.44 8.29 2.78
N GLN A 71 19.52 8.02 2.04
CA GLN A 71 20.00 6.65 1.93
C GLN A 71 20.79 6.21 3.18
N PRO A 72 20.66 4.95 3.64
CA PRO A 72 19.74 3.92 3.16
C PRO A 72 18.39 3.99 3.89
N SER A 73 17.33 4.41 3.18
CA SER A 73 15.96 4.40 3.69
C SER A 73 14.99 3.91 2.62
N PHE A 74 13.85 3.40 3.06
CA PHE A 74 12.85 2.79 2.20
C PHE A 74 11.43 3.10 2.67
N PHE A 75 10.51 3.29 1.73
CA PHE A 75 9.09 3.53 1.99
C PHE A 75 8.24 2.75 0.99
N MET A 76 7.35 1.89 1.48
CA MET A 76 6.41 1.09 0.70
C MET A 76 5.00 1.23 1.26
N ILE A 77 4.03 1.32 0.34
CA ILE A 77 2.61 1.19 0.65
C ILE A 77 2.01 0.05 -0.17
N SER A 78 1.07 -0.69 0.40
CA SER A 78 0.06 -1.42 -0.38
C SER A 78 -1.11 -0.47 -0.66
N THR A 79 -1.77 -0.58 -1.81
CA THR A 79 -2.97 0.23 -2.12
C THR A 79 -3.81 -0.41 -3.22
N HIS A 80 -5.12 -0.19 -3.17
CA HIS A 80 -6.08 -0.49 -4.24
C HIS A 80 -6.49 0.75 -5.04
N LEU A 81 -5.90 1.91 -4.76
CA LEU A 81 -6.20 3.18 -5.44
C LEU A 81 -5.52 3.27 -6.80
N GLU A 82 -6.11 4.07 -7.70
CA GLU A 82 -5.50 4.40 -8.99
C GLU A 82 -4.32 5.36 -8.79
N ILE A 83 -3.10 4.82 -8.91
CA ILE A 83 -1.82 5.50 -8.67
C ILE A 83 -1.01 5.69 -9.96
N GLU A 84 -1.60 5.47 -11.13
CA GLU A 84 -0.95 5.62 -12.44
C GLU A 84 -0.35 7.01 -12.64
N HIS A 85 -0.95 8.03 -12.04
CA HIS A 85 -0.49 9.42 -12.11
C HIS A 85 0.85 9.65 -11.38
N LEU A 86 1.39 8.65 -10.65
CA LEU A 86 2.69 8.71 -10.01
C LEU A 86 3.82 8.15 -10.88
N LYS A 87 3.51 7.53 -12.03
CA LYS A 87 4.50 6.88 -12.90
C LYS A 87 5.57 7.81 -13.45
N GLU A 88 5.30 9.11 -13.49
CA GLU A 88 6.26 10.12 -13.94
C GLU A 88 7.43 10.29 -12.96
N ASN A 89 7.30 9.81 -11.72
CA ASN A 89 8.37 9.88 -10.73
C ASN A 89 9.24 8.62 -10.80
N GLU A 90 10.39 8.73 -11.45
CA GLU A 90 11.38 7.65 -11.63
C GLU A 90 11.92 7.06 -10.31
N LYS A 91 11.70 7.75 -9.18
CA LYS A 91 12.12 7.28 -7.85
C LYS A 91 11.10 6.32 -7.22
N ILE A 92 9.94 6.14 -7.84
CA ILE A 92 8.86 5.27 -7.35
C ILE A 92 8.85 3.99 -8.17
N GLY A 93 9.11 2.87 -7.52
CA GLY A 93 8.88 1.54 -8.09
C GLY A 93 7.42 1.12 -7.92
N PHE A 94 6.85 0.51 -8.95
CA PHE A 94 5.50 -0.06 -8.92
C PHE A 94 5.59 -1.57 -8.98
N TYR A 95 4.86 -2.25 -8.10
CA TYR A 95 4.86 -3.70 -8.03
C TYR A 95 3.46 -4.20 -7.69
N HIS A 96 3.12 -5.40 -8.16
CA HIS A 96 1.86 -6.04 -7.83
C HIS A 96 1.99 -7.56 -7.69
N PRO A 97 1.11 -8.21 -6.91
CA PRO A 97 1.01 -9.67 -6.90
C PRO A 97 0.59 -10.19 -8.27
N LEU A 98 1.28 -11.22 -8.74
CA LEU A 98 0.94 -11.91 -9.98
C LEU A 98 -0.24 -12.85 -9.75
N ALA A 99 -1.30 -12.66 -10.54
CA ALA A 99 -2.43 -13.55 -10.63
C ALA A 99 -2.69 -13.88 -12.10
N LYS A 100 -2.94 -15.16 -12.39
CA LYS A 100 -3.26 -15.65 -13.73
C LYS A 100 -4.69 -16.17 -13.77
N LEU A 101 -5.41 -15.82 -14.83
CA LEU A 101 -6.69 -16.43 -15.18
C LEU A 101 -6.39 -17.60 -16.13
N THR A 102 -6.59 -18.83 -15.66
CA THR A 102 -6.45 -20.04 -16.48
C THR A 102 -7.82 -20.68 -16.62
N GLU A 103 -8.34 -20.72 -17.85
CA GLU A 103 -9.61 -21.31 -18.36
C GLU A 103 -10.88 -21.17 -17.48
N ASP A 104 -10.84 -21.51 -16.19
CA ASP A 104 -11.94 -21.33 -15.24
C ASP A 104 -11.53 -20.95 -13.80
N LYS A 105 -10.23 -20.76 -13.50
CA LYS A 105 -9.74 -20.51 -12.13
C LYS A 105 -8.72 -19.39 -12.07
N ILE A 106 -8.68 -18.73 -10.92
CA ILE A 106 -7.63 -17.77 -10.57
C ILE A 106 -6.48 -18.54 -9.90
N GLN A 107 -5.29 -18.43 -10.47
CA GLN A 107 -4.06 -18.96 -9.89
C GLN A 107 -3.24 -17.81 -9.28
N PHE A 108 -2.95 -17.93 -7.99
CA PHE A 108 -2.04 -17.03 -7.27
C PHE A 108 -0.66 -17.70 -7.14
N ASP A 109 0.35 -17.13 -7.79
CA ASP A 109 1.72 -17.65 -7.74
C ASP A 109 2.53 -17.06 -6.57
N TYR A 110 1.90 -16.23 -5.71
CA TYR A 110 2.50 -15.48 -4.60
C TYR A 110 3.79 -14.72 -4.95
N THR A 111 3.96 -14.45 -6.24
CA THR A 111 5.12 -13.75 -6.80
C THR A 111 4.76 -12.30 -7.02
N VAL A 112 5.65 -11.38 -6.65
CA VAL A 112 5.50 -9.95 -6.92
C VAL A 112 6.26 -9.62 -8.20
N VAL A 113 5.60 -8.92 -9.13
CA VAL A 113 6.18 -8.49 -10.41
C VAL A 113 6.12 -6.97 -10.52
N GLU A 114 7.02 -6.40 -11.32
CA GLU A 114 7.04 -4.96 -11.59
C GLU A 114 5.83 -4.53 -12.43
N GLY A 115 5.27 -3.37 -12.11
CA GLY A 115 4.15 -2.75 -12.81
C GLY A 115 2.94 -2.47 -11.92
N ILE A 116 1.82 -2.09 -12.55
CA ILE A 116 0.53 -1.89 -11.90
C ILE A 116 -0.44 -2.93 -12.46
N SER A 117 -1.07 -3.71 -11.57
CA SER A 117 -2.07 -4.70 -11.96
C SER A 117 -3.30 -4.01 -12.54
N LYS A 118 -3.76 -4.50 -13.70
CA LYS A 118 -5.08 -4.14 -14.27
C LYS A 118 -6.11 -5.25 -14.08
N VAL A 119 -5.74 -6.33 -13.40
CA VAL A 119 -6.56 -7.53 -13.30
C VAL A 119 -7.63 -7.31 -12.24
N LYS A 120 -8.90 -7.34 -12.65
CA LYS A 120 -10.06 -7.29 -11.76
C LYS A 120 -10.49 -8.72 -11.42
N LEU A 121 -10.07 -9.21 -10.26
CA LEU A 121 -10.36 -10.59 -9.83
C LEU A 121 -11.66 -10.71 -9.02
N GLY A 122 -12.17 -9.60 -8.49
CA GLY A 122 -13.27 -9.60 -7.52
C GLY A 122 -14.55 -10.27 -8.03
N GLU A 123 -14.96 -9.97 -9.26
CA GLU A 123 -16.15 -10.56 -9.86
C GLU A 123 -16.01 -12.08 -10.03
N LYS A 124 -14.86 -12.54 -10.51
CA LYS A 124 -14.59 -13.97 -10.69
C LYS A 124 -14.50 -14.69 -9.34
N LEU A 125 -13.84 -14.10 -8.34
CA LEU A 125 -13.83 -14.64 -6.96
C LEU A 125 -15.24 -14.73 -6.38
N PHE A 126 -16.09 -13.74 -6.64
CA PHE A 126 -17.48 -13.75 -6.18
C PHE A 126 -18.28 -14.86 -6.87
N GLN A 127 -18.13 -15.03 -8.19
CA GLN A 127 -18.75 -16.13 -8.94
C GLN A 127 -18.28 -17.51 -8.44
N ASP A 128 -16.98 -17.68 -8.21
CA ASP A 128 -16.38 -18.95 -7.78
C ASP A 128 -16.66 -19.30 -6.30
N SER A 129 -17.14 -18.33 -5.51
CA SER A 129 -17.35 -18.51 -4.06
C SER A 129 -18.55 -19.38 -3.68
N GLY A 130 -19.45 -19.68 -4.63
CA GLY A 130 -20.73 -20.33 -4.36
C GLY A 130 -21.77 -19.42 -3.67
N ILE A 131 -21.46 -18.13 -3.44
CA ILE A 131 -22.41 -17.16 -2.86
C ILE A 131 -23.65 -17.01 -3.74
N LEU A 132 -23.48 -17.03 -5.07
CA LEU A 132 -24.60 -16.91 -6.01
C LEU A 132 -25.61 -18.05 -5.87
N ASP A 133 -25.19 -19.24 -5.45
CA ASP A 133 -26.08 -20.37 -5.23
C ASP A 133 -26.87 -20.25 -3.90
N LEU A 134 -26.49 -19.31 -3.03
CA LEU A 134 -27.09 -19.05 -1.72
C LEU A 134 -28.06 -17.85 -1.70
N LEU A 135 -28.16 -17.11 -2.81
CA LEU A 135 -29.05 -15.95 -2.98
C LEU A 135 -30.35 -16.36 -3.68
#